data_AF-A0A9E4ZMG2-F1
#
_entry.id   AF-A0A9E4ZMG2-F1
#
_cell.length_a   1.000
_cell.length_b   1.000
_cell.length_c   1.000
_cell.angle_alpha   90.00
_cell.angle_beta   90.00
_cell.angle_gamma   90.00
#
_symmetry.space_group_name_H-M   'P 1'
#
loop_
_entity.id
_entity.type
_entity.pdbx_description
1 polymer ?
#
loop_
_entity_poly.entity_id
_entity_poly.type
_entity_poly.pdbx_seq_one_letter_code
_entity_poly.pdbx_strand_id
1 'polypeptide(L)'
;MAEHPIPADKQYYATFTEMQDRVDNDLHALFLNASAVPAGDADRNITLIGRFYLSGMDNGTIDREGLAGISDLLLAIDGIDSRDDLTGTTIVLLEQGFSPAYYYWAGVNPEDSTEVVPALYQGGLGLPDRDYYLRNDTGSVELQDAYREHIARVLMLAGETAGQAATDAETVYAMEKALAAAHLGAEENRDPQTVNAYYDPTGNEMVFPAAILQPPFFDPDADPAFNYAALGWVIGHEMTHAQKAQWYARRPD
;
A
#
# COMPACT_ATOMS: atom_id res chain seq x y z
N MET A 1 -14.25 26.92 -3.35
CA MET A 1 -15.05 26.37 -2.23
C MET A 1 -16.52 26.79 -2.29
N ALA A 2 -16.90 28.08 -2.28
CA ALA A 2 -18.33 28.45 -2.27
C ALA A 2 -19.16 27.86 -3.44
N GLU A 3 -18.56 27.73 -4.63
CA GLU A 3 -19.20 27.20 -5.85
C GLU A 3 -18.87 25.72 -6.12
N HIS A 4 -17.96 25.14 -5.33
CA HIS A 4 -17.52 23.74 -5.44
C HIS A 4 -17.36 23.17 -4.02
N PRO A 5 -18.44 22.65 -3.41
CA PRO A 5 -18.37 21.93 -2.15
C PRO A 5 -17.67 20.58 -2.35
N ILE A 6 -17.03 20.07 -1.30
CA ILE A 6 -16.47 18.71 -1.29
C ILE A 6 -17.65 17.72 -1.13
N PRO A 7 -17.78 16.69 -1.98
CA PRO A 7 -18.81 15.64 -1.82
C PRO A 7 -18.69 14.91 -0.47
N ALA A 8 -19.82 14.46 0.08
CA ALA A 8 -19.87 13.86 1.43
C ALA A 8 -19.14 12.51 1.53
N ASP A 9 -18.86 11.85 0.41
CA ASP A 9 -18.07 10.64 0.27
C ASP A 9 -16.54 10.89 0.18
N LYS A 10 -16.10 12.15 0.08
CA LYS A 10 -14.70 12.51 -0.24
C LYS A 10 -14.09 13.46 0.80
N GLN A 11 -12.79 13.29 1.06
CA GLN A 11 -12.04 14.21 1.95
C GLN A 11 -11.52 15.46 1.20
N TYR A 12 -11.43 15.40 -0.13
CA TYR A 12 -10.95 16.47 -1.00
C TYR A 12 -11.55 16.34 -2.40
N TYR A 13 -11.72 17.45 -3.13
CA TYR A 13 -12.26 17.44 -4.48
C TYR A 13 -11.61 18.49 -5.40
N ALA A 14 -11.06 18.05 -6.52
CA ALA A 14 -10.45 18.86 -7.59
C ALA A 14 -10.38 18.07 -8.91
N THR A 15 -9.70 18.61 -9.92
CA THR A 15 -9.64 18.06 -11.29
C THR A 15 -9.24 16.59 -11.37
N PHE A 16 -8.30 16.12 -10.54
CA PHE A 16 -7.90 14.70 -10.52
C PHE A 16 -8.99 13.79 -9.95
N THR A 17 -9.75 14.22 -8.93
CA THR A 17 -10.89 13.47 -8.42
C THR A 17 -12.07 13.47 -9.40
N GLU A 18 -12.31 14.59 -10.09
CA GLU A 18 -13.31 14.66 -11.18
C GLU A 18 -12.90 13.81 -12.41
N MET A 19 -11.61 13.62 -12.65
CA MET A 19 -11.10 12.67 -13.64
C MET A 19 -11.28 11.22 -13.17
N GLN A 20 -10.97 10.92 -11.91
CA GLN A 20 -11.14 9.59 -11.33
C GLN A 20 -12.61 9.17 -11.33
N ASP A 21 -13.53 10.02 -10.85
CA ASP A 21 -14.97 9.74 -10.86
C ASP A 21 -15.48 9.44 -12.28
N ARG A 22 -14.95 10.09 -13.33
CA ARG A 22 -15.29 9.76 -14.74
C ARG A 22 -14.76 8.38 -15.15
N VAL A 23 -13.50 8.09 -14.85
CA VAL A 23 -12.88 6.78 -15.13
C VAL A 23 -13.63 5.66 -14.42
N ASP A 24 -14.03 5.86 -13.16
CA ASP A 24 -14.77 4.87 -12.37
C ASP A 24 -16.18 4.62 -12.93
N ASN A 25 -16.85 5.65 -13.46
CA ASN A 25 -18.14 5.50 -14.16
C ASN A 25 -17.99 4.75 -15.50
N ASP A 26 -16.94 5.03 -16.28
CA ASP A 26 -16.64 4.31 -17.53
C ASP A 26 -16.29 2.84 -17.25
N LEU A 27 -15.48 2.57 -16.22
CA LEU A 27 -15.15 1.22 -15.76
C LEU A 27 -16.39 0.46 -15.25
N HIS A 28 -17.24 1.10 -14.45
CA HIS A 28 -18.51 0.54 -14.01
C HIS A 28 -19.40 0.12 -15.20
N ALA A 29 -19.53 0.97 -16.22
CA ALA A 29 -20.26 0.63 -17.43
C ALA A 29 -19.61 -0.52 -18.22
N LEU A 30 -18.28 -0.56 -18.33
CA LEU A 30 -17.55 -1.65 -18.97
C LEU A 30 -17.72 -2.99 -18.23
N PHE A 31 -17.67 -2.99 -16.89
CA PHE A 31 -17.83 -4.20 -16.08
C PHE A 31 -19.27 -4.71 -16.06
N LEU A 32 -20.27 -3.82 -16.04
CA LEU A 32 -21.67 -4.19 -16.25
C LEU A 32 -21.87 -4.85 -17.62
N ASN A 33 -21.35 -4.24 -18.70
CA ASN A 33 -21.42 -4.83 -20.04
C ASN A 33 -20.71 -6.20 -20.12
N ALA A 34 -19.54 -6.36 -19.47
CA ALA A 34 -18.83 -7.64 -19.39
C ALA A 34 -19.63 -8.72 -18.63
N SER A 35 -20.32 -8.34 -17.54
CA SER A 35 -21.14 -9.27 -16.75
C SER A 35 -22.45 -9.69 -17.43
N ALA A 36 -22.92 -8.92 -18.41
CA ALA A 36 -24.11 -9.23 -19.19
C ALA A 36 -23.87 -10.22 -20.35
N VAL A 37 -22.62 -10.56 -20.68
CA VAL A 37 -22.32 -11.48 -21.79
C VAL A 37 -22.58 -12.94 -21.39
N PRO A 38 -23.30 -13.74 -22.20
CA PRO A 38 -23.55 -15.15 -21.89
C PRO A 38 -22.26 -15.97 -21.71
N ALA A 39 -22.28 -16.88 -20.72
CA ALA A 39 -21.17 -17.76 -20.40
C ALA A 39 -20.96 -18.82 -21.50
N GLY A 40 -20.14 -18.48 -22.49
CA GLY A 40 -19.85 -19.28 -23.69
C GLY A 40 -19.56 -18.42 -24.92
N ASP A 41 -20.14 -17.21 -24.98
CA ASP A 41 -20.00 -16.29 -26.11
C ASP A 41 -18.88 -15.24 -25.91
N ALA A 42 -18.43 -15.05 -24.67
CA ALA A 42 -17.38 -14.10 -24.29
C ALA A 42 -15.98 -14.74 -24.25
N ASP A 43 -14.94 -13.91 -24.41
CA ASP A 43 -13.58 -14.28 -23.99
C ASP A 43 -13.54 -14.64 -22.49
N ARG A 44 -12.63 -15.55 -22.12
CA ARG A 44 -12.46 -16.01 -20.73
C ARG A 44 -12.22 -14.85 -19.77
N ASN A 45 -11.45 -13.83 -20.17
CA ASN A 45 -11.10 -12.72 -19.30
C ASN A 45 -12.29 -11.75 -19.14
N ILE A 46 -13.09 -11.53 -20.20
CA ILE A 46 -14.36 -10.78 -20.11
C ILE A 46 -15.31 -11.49 -19.13
N THR A 47 -15.44 -12.81 -19.24
CA THR A 47 -16.25 -13.63 -18.31
C THR A 47 -15.76 -13.51 -16.86
N LEU A 48 -14.44 -13.50 -16.63
CA LEU A 48 -13.86 -13.36 -15.29
C LEU A 48 -14.06 -11.95 -14.71
N ILE A 49 -13.82 -10.90 -15.50
CA ILE A 49 -14.05 -9.50 -15.11
C ILE A 49 -15.51 -9.28 -14.71
N GLY A 50 -16.45 -9.72 -15.55
CA GLY A 50 -17.88 -9.58 -15.28
C GLY A 50 -18.32 -10.32 -14.01
N ARG A 51 -17.80 -11.52 -13.76
CA ARG A 51 -18.10 -12.30 -12.54
C ARG A 51 -17.47 -11.70 -11.28
N PHE A 52 -16.21 -11.28 -11.35
CA PHE A 52 -15.51 -10.64 -10.23
C PHE A 52 -16.21 -9.33 -9.82
N TYR A 53 -16.61 -8.53 -10.82
CA TYR A 53 -17.39 -7.33 -10.57
C TYR A 53 -18.73 -7.64 -9.89
N LEU A 54 -19.50 -8.62 -10.39
CA LEU A 54 -20.76 -9.03 -9.74
C LEU A 54 -20.57 -9.54 -8.31
N SER A 55 -19.50 -10.27 -8.00
CA SER A 55 -19.24 -10.72 -6.61
C SER A 55 -18.97 -9.56 -5.63
N GLY A 56 -18.50 -8.40 -6.11
CA GLY A 56 -18.37 -7.19 -5.30
C GLY A 56 -19.66 -6.36 -5.16
N MET A 57 -20.72 -6.71 -5.92
CA MET A 57 -21.99 -5.97 -5.96
C MET A 57 -23.18 -6.74 -5.36
N ASP A 58 -23.06 -8.05 -5.13
CA ASP A 58 -24.11 -8.87 -4.50
C ASP A 58 -24.09 -8.74 -2.97
N ASN A 59 -24.46 -7.55 -2.47
CA ASN A 59 -24.64 -7.29 -1.05
C ASN A 59 -25.61 -8.29 -0.39
N GLY A 60 -26.59 -8.82 -1.14
CA GLY A 60 -27.56 -9.80 -0.61
C GLY A 60 -26.95 -11.17 -0.32
N THR A 61 -25.87 -11.55 -1.01
CA THR A 61 -25.02 -12.69 -0.66
C THR A 61 -24.03 -12.35 0.44
N ILE A 62 -23.37 -11.18 0.36
CA ILE A 62 -22.37 -10.74 1.35
C ILE A 62 -23.01 -10.64 2.76
N ASP A 63 -24.13 -9.94 2.90
CA ASP A 63 -24.86 -9.78 4.18
C ASP A 63 -25.36 -11.11 4.75
N ARG A 64 -25.65 -12.09 3.87
CA ARG A 64 -26.15 -13.42 4.24
C ARG A 64 -25.03 -14.36 4.70
N GLU A 65 -23.83 -14.22 4.16
CA GLU A 65 -22.69 -15.10 4.44
C GLU A 65 -21.79 -14.53 5.55
N GLY A 66 -21.66 -13.21 5.63
CA GLY A 66 -20.91 -12.51 6.68
C GLY A 66 -19.50 -13.07 6.84
N LEU A 67 -19.18 -13.56 8.04
CA LEU A 67 -17.87 -14.10 8.38
C LEU A 67 -17.58 -15.49 7.77
N ALA A 68 -18.55 -16.16 7.15
CA ALA A 68 -18.36 -17.51 6.60
C ALA A 68 -17.27 -17.56 5.51
N GLY A 69 -17.11 -16.48 4.74
CA GLY A 69 -16.06 -16.37 3.72
C GLY A 69 -14.63 -16.30 4.26
N ILE A 70 -14.45 -16.08 5.57
CA ILE A 70 -13.13 -15.99 6.25
C ILE A 70 -13.01 -16.93 7.45
N SER A 71 -13.99 -17.80 7.69
CA SER A 71 -14.05 -18.62 8.91
C SER A 71 -12.84 -19.53 9.10
N ASP A 72 -12.28 -20.07 8.00
CA ASP A 72 -11.12 -20.95 8.06
C ASP A 72 -9.85 -20.19 8.49
N LEU A 73 -9.77 -18.89 8.18
CA LEU A 73 -8.67 -18.02 8.63
C LEU A 73 -8.83 -17.61 10.10
N LEU A 74 -10.07 -17.33 10.54
CA LEU A 74 -10.36 -17.08 11.95
C LEU A 74 -10.03 -18.31 12.81
N LEU A 75 -10.45 -19.51 12.39
CA LEU A 75 -10.11 -20.77 13.07
C LEU A 75 -8.60 -21.07 13.09
N ALA A 76 -7.84 -20.63 12.07
CA ALA A 76 -6.38 -20.74 12.04
C ALA A 76 -5.68 -19.73 12.98
N ILE A 77 -6.35 -18.63 13.35
CA ILE A 77 -5.88 -17.65 14.33
C ILE A 77 -6.25 -18.10 15.75
N ASP A 78 -7.49 -18.57 15.96
CA ASP A 78 -7.98 -19.12 17.23
C ASP A 78 -7.15 -20.32 17.72
N GLY A 79 -6.52 -21.06 16.78
CA GLY A 79 -5.66 -22.21 17.07
C GLY A 79 -4.20 -21.90 17.43
N ILE A 80 -3.81 -20.64 17.61
CA ILE A 80 -2.41 -20.27 17.92
C ILE A 80 -2.11 -20.46 19.42
N ASP A 81 -1.69 -21.68 19.79
CA ASP A 81 -1.22 -22.01 21.14
C ASP A 81 0.32 -21.85 21.33
N SER A 82 1.10 -21.75 20.24
CA SER A 82 2.57 -21.65 20.30
C SER A 82 3.19 -20.71 19.26
N ARG A 83 4.51 -20.52 19.37
CA ARG A 83 5.31 -19.73 18.40
C ARG A 83 5.43 -20.39 17.04
N ASP A 84 5.36 -21.72 16.99
CA ASP A 84 5.44 -22.47 15.74
C ASP A 84 4.11 -22.36 14.99
N ASP A 85 2.98 -22.40 15.72
CA ASP A 85 1.64 -22.13 15.18
C ASP A 85 1.51 -20.68 14.71
N LEU A 86 1.97 -19.70 15.51
CA LEU A 86 2.01 -18.28 15.12
C LEU A 86 2.79 -18.08 13.82
N THR A 87 3.92 -18.79 13.65
CA THR A 87 4.72 -18.75 12.42
C THR A 87 3.98 -19.38 11.25
N GLY A 88 3.33 -20.54 11.46
CA GLY A 88 2.52 -21.22 10.45
C GLY A 88 1.34 -20.38 9.97
N THR A 89 0.52 -19.86 10.88
CA THR A 89 -0.63 -19.00 10.54
C THR A 89 -0.18 -17.68 9.92
N THR A 90 0.97 -17.11 10.31
CA THR A 90 1.54 -15.94 9.62
C THR A 90 1.84 -16.24 8.16
N ILE A 91 2.39 -17.42 7.83
CA ILE A 91 2.64 -17.82 6.44
C ILE A 91 1.33 -17.98 5.67
N VAL A 92 0.31 -18.65 6.24
CA VAL A 92 -1.02 -18.80 5.62
C VAL A 92 -1.65 -17.43 5.33
N LEU A 93 -1.56 -16.50 6.29
CA LEU A 93 -2.07 -15.13 6.13
C LEU A 93 -1.34 -14.36 5.01
N LEU A 94 -0.01 -14.50 4.90
CA LEU A 94 0.78 -13.92 3.81
C LEU A 94 0.40 -14.51 2.44
N GLU A 95 0.15 -15.82 2.35
CA GLU A 95 -0.33 -16.48 1.13
C GLU A 95 -1.74 -16.01 0.71
N GLN A 96 -2.57 -15.57 1.66
CA GLN A 96 -3.87 -14.93 1.38
C GLN A 96 -3.79 -13.40 1.22
N GLY A 97 -2.58 -12.81 1.26
CA GLY A 97 -2.36 -11.37 1.01
C GLY A 97 -2.53 -10.45 2.23
N PHE A 98 -2.68 -11.00 3.44
CA PHE A 98 -2.61 -10.22 4.68
C PHE A 98 -1.14 -10.01 5.10
N SER A 99 -0.84 -9.01 5.94
CA SER A 99 0.53 -8.71 6.38
C SER A 99 0.56 -8.28 7.87
N PRO A 100 0.35 -9.24 8.80
CA PRO A 100 0.00 -8.95 10.20
C PRO A 100 1.16 -8.43 11.07
N ALA A 101 2.42 -8.63 10.66
CA ALA A 101 3.60 -8.21 11.43
C ALA A 101 4.70 -7.56 10.58
N TYR A 102 4.82 -8.00 9.34
CA TYR A 102 5.74 -7.48 8.32
C TYR A 102 5.10 -7.67 6.94
N TYR A 103 5.54 -6.88 5.97
CA TYR A 103 5.17 -7.05 4.57
C TYR A 103 6.21 -7.91 3.84
N TYR A 104 5.76 -8.84 3.02
CA TYR A 104 6.61 -9.71 2.20
C TYR A 104 6.42 -9.40 0.71
N TRP A 105 7.52 -9.35 -0.04
CA TRP A 105 7.50 -9.15 -1.48
C TRP A 105 8.63 -9.91 -2.17
N ALA A 106 8.42 -10.31 -3.43
CA ALA A 106 9.47 -10.85 -4.30
C ALA A 106 9.88 -9.76 -5.30
N GLY A 107 11.00 -9.11 -5.04
CA GLY A 107 11.51 -7.98 -5.83
C GLY A 107 12.70 -8.34 -6.70
N VAL A 108 12.96 -7.53 -7.74
CA VAL A 108 14.26 -7.58 -8.45
C VAL A 108 15.38 -7.29 -7.45
N ASN A 109 16.43 -8.10 -7.45
CA ASN A 109 17.57 -7.91 -6.55
C ASN A 109 18.28 -6.57 -6.88
N PRO A 110 18.44 -5.63 -5.91
CA PRO A 110 19.11 -4.35 -6.16
C PRO A 110 20.60 -4.50 -6.47
N GLU A 111 21.24 -5.63 -6.10
CA GLU A 111 22.65 -5.92 -6.40
C GLU A 111 22.84 -6.67 -7.73
N ASP A 112 21.85 -7.47 -8.17
CA ASP A 112 21.82 -8.11 -9.50
C ASP A 112 20.41 -8.07 -10.11
N SER A 113 20.21 -7.14 -11.05
CA SER A 113 18.90 -6.95 -11.71
C SER A 113 18.42 -8.11 -12.60
N THR A 114 19.20 -9.20 -12.73
CA THR A 114 18.77 -10.45 -13.38
C THR A 114 18.11 -11.45 -12.42
N GLU A 115 18.23 -11.24 -11.11
CA GLU A 115 17.64 -12.09 -10.07
C GLU A 115 16.38 -11.48 -9.44
N VAL A 116 15.54 -12.35 -8.87
CA VAL A 116 14.40 -11.98 -8.01
C VAL A 116 14.62 -12.59 -6.64
N VAL A 117 14.56 -11.77 -5.59
CA VAL A 117 14.83 -12.15 -4.20
C VAL A 117 13.64 -11.83 -3.28
N PRO A 118 13.44 -12.62 -2.21
CA PRO A 118 12.47 -12.28 -1.18
C PRO A 118 12.97 -11.10 -0.35
N ALA A 119 12.08 -10.14 -0.09
CA ALA A 119 12.32 -8.98 0.76
C ALA A 119 11.24 -8.88 1.86
N LEU A 120 11.67 -8.44 3.04
CA LEU A 120 10.81 -8.21 4.21
C LEU A 120 10.88 -6.74 4.61
N TYR A 121 9.72 -6.13 4.82
CA TYR A 121 9.58 -4.71 5.15
C TYR A 121 8.77 -4.53 6.43
N GLN A 122 8.97 -3.40 7.11
CA GLN A 122 8.21 -3.06 8.32
C GLN A 122 6.70 -2.98 8.01
N GLY A 123 5.87 -3.56 8.87
CA GLY A 123 4.43 -3.69 8.68
C GLY A 123 3.69 -3.94 10.00
N GLY A 124 2.49 -4.52 9.93
CA GLY A 124 1.70 -4.85 11.13
C GLY A 124 1.15 -3.63 11.90
N LEU A 125 0.89 -2.51 11.21
CA LEU A 125 0.24 -1.32 11.77
C LEU A 125 -1.08 -1.07 11.02
N GLY A 126 -2.17 -0.78 11.73
CA GLY A 126 -3.43 -0.34 11.13
C GLY A 126 -3.58 1.18 10.99
N LEU A 127 -2.70 1.98 11.60
CA LEU A 127 -2.57 3.42 11.35
C LEU A 127 -1.45 3.70 10.32
N PRO A 128 -1.51 4.82 9.57
CA PRO A 128 -0.70 4.98 8.34
C PRO A 128 0.81 5.07 8.50
N ASP A 129 1.31 5.38 9.70
CA ASP A 129 2.74 5.49 10.03
C ASP A 129 2.94 5.32 11.55
N ARG A 130 4.16 4.97 11.97
CA ARG A 130 4.52 4.82 13.39
C ARG A 130 4.25 6.06 14.25
N ASP A 131 4.40 7.27 13.70
CA ASP A 131 4.25 8.52 14.45
C ASP A 131 2.83 8.68 15.00
N TYR A 132 1.81 8.12 14.34
CA TYR A 132 0.43 8.12 14.85
C TYR A 132 0.29 7.43 16.21
N TYR A 133 1.14 6.45 16.54
CA TYR A 133 1.18 5.77 17.84
C TYR A 133 2.08 6.47 18.85
N LEU A 134 3.14 7.15 18.38
CA LEU A 134 4.21 7.68 19.24
C LEU A 134 3.98 9.13 19.68
N ARG A 135 3.24 9.92 18.88
CA ARG A 135 2.89 11.31 19.20
C ARG A 135 1.89 11.40 20.36
N ASN A 136 1.94 12.54 21.03
CA ASN A 136 1.23 12.81 22.29
C ASN A 136 0.62 14.24 22.35
N ASP A 137 0.45 14.90 21.20
CA ASP A 137 -0.43 16.07 21.08
C ASP A 137 -1.91 15.64 21.12
N THR A 138 -2.81 16.59 21.42
CA THR A 138 -4.24 16.31 21.65
C THR A 138 -4.90 15.58 20.48
N GLY A 139 -4.65 16.00 19.24
CA GLY A 139 -5.23 15.37 18.05
C GLY A 139 -4.70 13.95 17.81
N SER A 140 -3.43 13.71 18.14
CA SER A 140 -2.84 12.36 18.13
C SER A 140 -3.48 11.46 19.18
N VAL A 141 -3.75 11.96 20.39
CA VAL A 141 -4.43 11.19 21.45
C VAL A 141 -5.88 10.89 21.07
N GLU A 142 -6.64 11.88 20.61
CA GLU A 142 -8.03 11.71 20.13
C GLU A 142 -8.13 10.69 18.98
N LEU A 143 -7.16 10.69 18.06
CA LEU A 143 -7.08 9.70 16.98
C LEU A 143 -6.74 8.29 17.52
N GLN A 144 -5.82 8.18 18.47
CA GLN A 144 -5.48 6.90 19.11
C GLN A 144 -6.67 6.32 19.90
N ASP A 145 -7.46 7.15 20.58
CA ASP A 145 -8.70 6.75 21.26
C ASP A 145 -9.76 6.28 20.25
N ALA A 146 -10.01 7.06 19.20
CA ALA A 146 -10.93 6.68 18.13
C ALA A 146 -10.52 5.39 17.40
N TYR A 147 -9.21 5.11 17.30
CA TYR A 147 -8.69 3.87 16.72
C TYR A 147 -8.89 2.65 17.64
N ARG A 148 -8.67 2.79 18.97
CA ARG A 148 -9.06 1.74 19.95
C ARG A 148 -10.55 1.44 19.89
N GLU A 149 -11.39 2.47 19.83
CA GLU A 149 -12.84 2.29 19.62
C GLU A 149 -13.16 1.59 18.30
N HIS A 150 -12.40 1.86 17.23
CA HIS A 150 -12.59 1.18 15.94
C HIS A 150 -12.25 -0.31 16.03
N ILE A 151 -11.10 -0.69 16.62
CA ILE A 151 -10.73 -2.09 16.84
C ILE A 151 -11.82 -2.81 17.64
N ALA A 152 -12.26 -2.23 18.77
CA ALA A 152 -13.31 -2.84 19.60
C ALA A 152 -14.63 -3.05 18.83
N ARG A 153 -15.01 -2.12 17.94
CA ARG A 153 -16.20 -2.29 17.07
C ARG A 153 -16.00 -3.42 16.04
N VAL A 154 -14.81 -3.58 15.48
CA VAL A 154 -14.49 -4.68 14.54
C VAL A 154 -14.53 -6.03 15.26
N LEU A 155 -13.96 -6.14 16.46
CA LEU A 155 -14.03 -7.36 17.28
C LEU A 155 -15.47 -7.71 17.68
N MET A 156 -16.30 -6.72 18.03
CA MET A 156 -17.74 -6.92 18.25
C MET A 156 -18.49 -7.40 17.00
N LEU A 157 -18.08 -6.96 15.80
CA LEU A 157 -18.62 -7.44 14.52
C LEU A 157 -18.12 -8.85 14.17
N ALA A 158 -16.93 -9.24 14.64
CA ALA A 158 -16.41 -10.61 14.56
C ALA A 158 -17.13 -11.59 15.52
N GLY A 159 -17.85 -11.07 16.52
CA GLY A 159 -18.73 -11.85 17.41
C GLY A 159 -18.45 -11.67 18.92
N GLU A 160 -17.46 -10.87 19.29
CA GLU A 160 -17.10 -10.67 20.70
C GLU A 160 -18.13 -9.88 21.51
N THR A 161 -18.13 -10.09 22.83
CA THR A 161 -18.87 -9.22 23.75
C THR A 161 -18.16 -7.87 23.90
N ALA A 162 -18.90 -6.79 24.12
CA ALA A 162 -18.32 -5.45 24.26
C ALA A 162 -17.27 -5.30 25.39
N GLY A 163 -17.27 -6.18 26.41
CA GLY A 163 -16.24 -6.19 27.45
C GLY A 163 -14.98 -6.98 27.07
N GLN A 164 -15.14 -8.02 26.25
CA GLN A 164 -14.03 -8.76 25.62
C GLN A 164 -13.32 -7.83 24.63
N ALA A 165 -14.07 -7.30 23.66
CA ALA A 165 -13.57 -6.42 22.60
C ALA A 165 -12.89 -5.15 23.10
N ALA A 166 -13.33 -4.58 24.23
CA ALA A 166 -12.64 -3.44 24.85
C ALA A 166 -11.29 -3.83 25.48
N THR A 167 -11.17 -5.04 26.03
CA THR A 167 -9.93 -5.56 26.61
C THR A 167 -8.94 -5.96 25.51
N ASP A 168 -9.44 -6.58 24.46
CA ASP A 168 -8.62 -7.11 23.38
C ASP A 168 -8.23 -6.02 22.37
N ALA A 169 -9.03 -4.95 22.21
CA ALA A 169 -8.62 -3.74 21.50
C ALA A 169 -7.44 -3.00 22.14
N GLU A 170 -7.40 -2.88 23.46
CA GLU A 170 -6.22 -2.34 24.18
C GLU A 170 -4.99 -3.25 23.98
N THR A 171 -5.20 -4.57 23.94
CA THR A 171 -4.15 -5.58 23.75
C THR A 171 -3.58 -5.53 22.32
N VAL A 172 -4.42 -5.43 21.29
CA VAL A 172 -4.02 -5.20 19.90
C VAL A 172 -3.29 -3.87 19.76
N TYR A 173 -3.86 -2.78 20.28
CA TYR A 173 -3.22 -1.45 20.20
C TYR A 173 -1.86 -1.41 20.90
N ALA A 174 -1.69 -2.11 22.03
CA ALA A 174 -0.40 -2.22 22.71
C ALA A 174 0.65 -2.98 21.88
N MET A 175 0.24 -4.03 21.14
CA MET A 175 1.12 -4.75 20.22
C MET A 175 1.51 -3.89 19.00
N GLU A 176 0.55 -3.24 18.34
CA GLU A 176 0.85 -2.33 17.23
C GLU A 176 1.74 -1.17 17.67
N LYS A 177 1.51 -0.58 18.85
CA LYS A 177 2.36 0.48 19.39
C LYS A 177 3.79 0.01 19.71
N ALA A 178 3.97 -1.27 20.06
CA ALA A 178 5.30 -1.87 20.22
C ALA A 178 6.00 -2.10 18.87
N LEU A 179 5.26 -2.49 17.82
CA LEU A 179 5.77 -2.56 16.45
C LEU A 179 6.16 -1.16 15.94
N ALA A 180 5.29 -0.17 16.10
CA ALA A 180 5.54 1.22 15.71
C ALA A 180 6.80 1.80 16.39
N ALA A 181 7.06 1.47 17.66
CA ALA A 181 8.29 1.86 18.33
C ALA A 181 9.56 1.28 17.65
N ALA A 182 9.47 0.07 17.07
CA ALA A 182 10.56 -0.62 16.40
C ALA A 182 10.69 -0.32 14.88
N HIS A 183 9.67 0.26 14.24
CA HIS A 183 9.75 0.77 12.86
C HIS A 183 10.77 1.91 12.72
N LEU A 184 11.31 2.09 11.52
CA LEU A 184 12.03 3.29 11.09
C LEU A 184 11.05 4.43 10.83
N GLY A 185 11.44 5.68 11.12
CA GLY A 185 10.69 6.88 10.75
C GLY A 185 10.61 7.09 9.25
N ALA A 186 9.63 7.86 8.78
CA ALA A 186 9.40 8.09 7.36
C ALA A 186 10.59 8.75 6.62
N GLU A 187 11.51 9.42 7.32
CA GLU A 187 12.77 9.94 6.77
C GLU A 187 13.85 8.84 6.69
N GLU A 188 13.98 8.02 7.72
CA GLU A 188 14.92 6.88 7.81
C GLU A 188 14.54 5.75 6.82
N ASN A 189 13.24 5.56 6.58
CA ASN A 189 12.65 4.60 5.65
C ASN A 189 12.54 5.16 4.20
N ARG A 190 13.01 6.40 3.97
CA ARG A 190 13.19 7.01 2.63
C ARG A 190 14.63 6.90 2.13
N ASP A 191 15.54 6.31 2.92
CA ASP A 191 16.96 6.17 2.65
C ASP A 191 17.25 4.76 2.05
N PRO A 192 17.66 4.62 0.77
CA PRO A 192 17.64 3.31 0.11
C PRO A 192 18.66 2.19 0.42
N GLN A 193 19.96 2.27 0.78
CA GLN A 193 20.95 3.31 1.14
C GLN A 193 20.90 4.68 0.41
N THR A 194 21.77 5.62 0.80
CA THR A 194 21.88 7.05 0.41
C THR A 194 22.20 7.39 -1.06
N VAL A 195 21.82 6.53 -2.02
CA VAL A 195 22.51 6.36 -3.32
C VAL A 195 21.72 6.69 -4.59
N ASN A 196 20.41 6.96 -4.55
CA ASN A 196 19.65 7.21 -5.80
C ASN A 196 19.45 8.70 -6.12
N ALA A 197 19.54 9.06 -7.41
CA ALA A 197 19.19 10.39 -7.90
C ALA A 197 17.67 10.54 -8.06
N TYR A 198 17.18 11.78 -8.17
CA TYR A 198 15.78 12.06 -8.51
C TYR A 198 15.59 13.40 -9.23
N TYR A 199 14.53 13.50 -10.03
CA TYR A 199 14.02 14.75 -10.61
C TYR A 199 12.78 15.26 -9.85
N ASP A 200 12.81 16.51 -9.36
CA ASP A 200 11.62 17.18 -8.83
C ASP A 200 10.94 18.04 -9.93
N PRO A 201 9.69 17.73 -10.31
CA PRO A 201 8.92 18.55 -11.25
C PRO A 201 8.52 19.92 -10.68
N THR A 202 8.59 20.13 -9.36
CA THR A 202 8.18 21.38 -8.69
C THR A 202 9.25 22.47 -8.83
N GLY A 203 10.50 22.15 -8.52
CA GLY A 203 11.66 23.01 -8.77
C GLY A 203 12.18 22.95 -10.21
N ASN A 204 11.79 21.94 -11.00
CA ASN A 204 12.45 21.58 -12.27
C ASN A 204 13.97 21.39 -12.04
N GLU A 205 14.30 20.64 -11.00
CA GLU A 205 15.69 20.35 -10.60
C GLU A 205 15.95 18.84 -10.52
N MET A 206 17.22 18.47 -10.58
CA MET A 206 17.68 17.09 -10.61
C MET A 206 18.76 16.94 -9.54
N VAL A 207 18.48 16.13 -8.54
CA VAL A 207 19.26 16.02 -7.31
C VAL A 207 20.07 14.73 -7.32
N PHE A 208 21.37 14.88 -7.18
CA PHE A 208 22.34 13.77 -7.06
C PHE A 208 22.89 13.78 -5.63
N PRO A 209 22.54 12.81 -4.76
CA PRO A 209 23.11 12.73 -3.42
C PRO A 209 24.60 12.41 -3.52
N ALA A 210 25.44 13.00 -2.67
CA ALA A 210 26.90 12.87 -2.78
C ALA A 210 27.40 11.41 -2.70
N ALA A 211 26.64 10.50 -2.07
CA ALA A 211 26.99 9.09 -2.00
C ALA A 211 26.73 8.30 -3.31
N ILE A 212 26.07 8.88 -4.32
CA ILE A 212 26.10 8.31 -5.70
C ILE A 212 27.48 8.43 -6.35
N LEU A 213 28.38 9.25 -5.78
CA LEU A 213 29.79 9.34 -6.19
C LEU A 213 30.64 8.27 -5.49
N GLN A 214 30.14 7.04 -5.43
CA GLN A 214 30.78 5.83 -4.89
C GLN A 214 30.54 4.64 -5.83
N PRO A 215 31.33 3.54 -5.75
CA PRO A 215 31.08 2.34 -6.53
C PRO A 215 29.68 1.77 -6.24
N PRO A 216 28.95 1.26 -7.26
CA PRO A 216 29.38 1.01 -8.63
C PRO A 216 29.29 2.21 -9.59
N PHE A 217 28.71 3.34 -9.18
CA PHE A 217 28.41 4.46 -10.08
C PHE A 217 29.58 5.43 -10.30
N PHE A 218 30.55 5.47 -9.39
CA PHE A 218 31.76 6.28 -9.52
C PHE A 218 32.93 5.69 -8.72
N ASP A 219 34.08 5.51 -9.37
CA ASP A 219 35.34 5.09 -8.74
C ASP A 219 36.45 6.05 -9.18
N PRO A 220 37.13 6.78 -8.26
CA PRO A 220 38.16 7.75 -8.62
C PRO A 220 39.41 7.14 -9.27
N ASP A 221 39.66 5.83 -9.11
CA ASP A 221 40.80 5.12 -9.70
C ASP A 221 40.43 4.38 -11.01
N ALA A 222 39.15 4.37 -11.40
CA ALA A 222 38.68 3.78 -12.65
C ALA A 222 38.94 4.66 -13.89
N ASP A 223 38.82 4.07 -15.09
CA ASP A 223 38.89 4.82 -16.35
C ASP A 223 37.80 5.93 -16.36
N PRO A 224 38.14 7.20 -16.64
CA PRO A 224 37.16 8.28 -16.72
C PRO A 224 35.97 7.98 -17.64
N ALA A 225 36.14 7.18 -18.69
CA ALA A 225 35.06 6.76 -19.57
C ALA A 225 34.01 5.88 -18.85
N PHE A 226 34.41 5.08 -17.86
CA PHE A 226 33.47 4.32 -17.01
C PHE A 226 32.63 5.28 -16.16
N ASN A 227 33.28 6.19 -15.44
CA ASN A 227 32.60 7.19 -14.60
C ASN A 227 31.65 8.10 -15.40
N TYR A 228 32.06 8.54 -16.60
CA TYR A 228 31.20 9.32 -17.49
C TYR A 228 30.03 8.49 -18.05
N ALA A 229 30.22 7.20 -18.33
CA ALA A 229 29.14 6.33 -18.79
C ALA A 229 28.11 6.03 -17.68
N ALA A 230 28.58 5.72 -16.47
CA ALA A 230 27.72 5.42 -15.32
C ALA A 230 26.91 6.64 -14.89
N LEU A 231 27.55 7.78 -14.59
CA LEU A 231 26.86 9.01 -14.22
C LEU A 231 26.01 9.55 -15.39
N GLY A 232 26.48 9.43 -16.63
CA GLY A 232 25.71 9.80 -17.83
C GLY A 232 24.44 8.97 -18.01
N TRP A 233 24.45 7.70 -17.63
CA TRP A 233 23.25 6.85 -17.62
C TRP A 233 22.24 7.30 -16.56
N VAL A 234 22.68 7.62 -15.33
CA VAL A 234 21.78 8.13 -14.28
C VAL A 234 21.15 9.47 -14.68
N ILE A 235 21.95 10.41 -15.19
CA ILE A 235 21.45 11.69 -15.74
C ILE A 235 20.43 11.42 -16.87
N GLY A 236 20.73 10.47 -17.76
CA GLY A 236 19.83 10.05 -18.84
C GLY A 236 18.50 9.48 -18.32
N HIS A 237 18.53 8.68 -17.26
CA HIS A 237 17.34 8.13 -16.60
C HIS A 237 16.44 9.26 -16.05
N GLU A 238 17.02 10.17 -15.26
CA GLU A 238 16.28 11.29 -14.65
C GLU A 238 15.74 12.30 -15.69
N MET A 239 16.44 12.47 -16.82
CA MET A 239 15.90 13.22 -17.96
C MET A 239 14.62 12.60 -18.55
N THR A 240 14.38 11.29 -18.41
CA THR A 240 13.11 10.68 -18.86
C THR A 240 11.94 11.04 -17.95
N HIS A 241 12.16 11.17 -16.63
CA HIS A 241 11.13 11.64 -15.69
C HIS A 241 10.80 13.12 -15.94
N ALA A 242 11.81 13.94 -16.23
CA ALA A 242 11.61 15.33 -16.66
C ALA A 242 10.80 15.44 -17.97
N GLN A 243 11.11 14.62 -18.97
CA GLN A 243 10.35 14.57 -20.23
C GLN A 243 8.90 14.11 -20.01
N LYS A 244 8.68 13.09 -19.16
CA LYS A 244 7.36 12.58 -18.79
C LYS A 244 6.52 13.69 -18.11
N ALA A 245 7.08 14.38 -17.12
CA ALA A 245 6.42 15.50 -16.44
C ALA A 245 6.07 16.64 -17.41
N GLN A 246 7.03 17.08 -18.23
CA GLN A 246 6.79 18.14 -19.21
C GLN A 246 5.84 17.74 -20.34
N TRP A 247 5.70 16.44 -20.67
CA TRP A 247 4.72 15.96 -21.65
C TRP A 247 3.29 16.05 -21.12
N TYR A 248 3.05 15.68 -19.86
CA TYR A 248 1.75 15.90 -19.22
C TYR A 248 1.39 17.39 -19.14
N ALA A 249 2.36 18.25 -18.79
CA ALA A 249 2.17 19.71 -18.69
C ALA A 249 2.00 20.45 -20.04
N ARG A 250 2.12 19.77 -21.18
CA ARG A 250 2.01 20.35 -22.53
C ARG A 250 0.94 19.70 -23.41
N ARG A 251 0.10 18.83 -22.85
CA ARG A 251 -1.09 18.33 -23.56
C ARG A 251 -2.06 19.49 -23.79
N PRO A 252 -2.50 19.76 -25.04
CA PRO A 252 -3.68 20.57 -25.26
C PRO A 252 -4.93 19.79 -24.82
N ASP A 253 -5.92 20.55 -24.36
CA ASP A 253 -7.24 20.14 -23.88
C ASP A 253 -8.00 19.21 -24.86
#